data_AF-A0A834HW22-F1
#
_entry.id   AF-A0A834HW22-F1
#
_cell.length_a   1.000
_cell.length_b   1.000
_cell.length_c   1.000
_cell.angle_alpha   90.00
_cell.angle_beta   90.00
_cell.angle_gamma   90.00
#
_symmetry.space_group_name_H-M   'P 1'
#
loop_
_entity.id
_entity.type
_entity.pdbx_description
1 polymer ?
#
loop_
_entity_poly.entity_id
_entity_poly.type
_entity_poly.pdbx_seq_one_letter_code
_entity_poly.pdbx_strand_id
1 'polypeptide(L)'
;MFLVVVLCFLTYRFYVNVTILNHELNRLTASRAVTKPPKLRTSQLVTIVLRQFELYENDVTLTAQSFINMFPNIMLWIVYNEIPYPPLDLAITNNSLSNVKLYNLSPNLKHQEDLLAKIKTKYVLFVPDSSRITSQHPLHVMTNELSKKPNSIVVLPVGQSKNLKCLKLNINQREWTIKYSLSRENHCDEVSGKQLIMVEKDLLTKLYDPLLHPFPHSLYVQTSVHKVEATILKANSLHEGKPVLRSHHSQFKKKQSDQELLRKFYKIFKIKQVIKENGMNEWYGCSKDTPRCFGTVLDSIPSYLYEKKWTPPCCISNLRKTARHVFSMLDEAGVRYWLEAGSLLGAMRSGDILPWDHNVDIGFVREDINRCRWLKKAQTKPIVDKKGFLWEKGTEGNLFRVFYSKINRINVNLFPFYSKNGTMAKDAWFTSHRNMEFPESFLHPMSSIDFVGRSVPSPNNIRDFLELKYGKGCIENPEYPDPNKIKFP
;
A
#
# COMPACT_ATOMS: atom_id res chain seq x y z
N MET A 1 44.95 36.98 -69.92
CA MET A 1 44.31 35.84 -69.21
C MET A 1 44.22 36.08 -67.69
N PHE A 2 45.27 36.56 -67.03
CA PHE A 2 45.30 36.78 -65.57
C PHE A 2 44.25 37.81 -65.07
N LEU A 3 44.05 38.91 -65.81
CA LEU A 3 43.10 39.97 -65.42
C LEU A 3 41.64 39.51 -65.39
N VAL A 4 41.26 38.62 -66.32
CA VAL A 4 39.89 38.08 -66.43
C VAL A 4 39.59 37.13 -65.27
N VAL A 5 40.58 36.33 -64.85
CA VAL A 5 40.44 35.41 -63.71
C VAL A 5 40.27 36.18 -62.40
N VAL A 6 41.02 37.27 -62.21
CA VAL A 6 40.89 38.14 -61.02
C VAL A 6 39.53 38.84 -61.01
N LEU A 7 39.04 39.33 -62.16
CA LEU A 7 37.72 39.94 -62.25
C LEU A 7 36.61 38.94 -61.92
N CYS A 8 36.68 37.73 -62.46
CA CYS A 8 35.72 36.65 -62.16
C CYS A 8 35.74 36.24 -60.68
N PHE A 9 36.91 36.22 -60.05
CA PHE A 9 37.02 35.92 -58.62
C PHE A 9 36.44 37.01 -57.74
N LEU A 10 36.64 38.29 -58.11
CA LEU A 10 36.08 39.43 -57.40
C LEU A 10 34.56 39.52 -57.57
N THR A 11 34.03 39.25 -58.78
CA THR A 11 32.58 39.23 -59.02
C THR A 11 31.92 38.04 -58.31
N TYR A 12 32.57 36.87 -58.26
CA TYR A 12 32.10 35.73 -57.48
C TYR A 12 32.08 36.02 -55.98
N ARG A 13 33.17 36.59 -55.43
CA ARG A 13 33.24 37.04 -54.03
C ARG A 13 32.15 38.06 -53.69
N PHE A 14 31.91 39.02 -54.58
CA PHE A 14 30.86 40.01 -54.40
C PHE A 14 29.47 39.38 -54.42
N TYR A 15 29.21 38.46 -55.37
CA TYR A 15 27.95 37.73 -55.46
C TYR A 15 27.68 36.88 -54.21
N VAL A 16 28.71 36.18 -53.70
CA VAL A 16 28.62 35.39 -52.45
C VAL A 16 28.36 36.30 -51.25
N ASN A 17 29.05 37.44 -51.14
CA ASN A 17 28.81 38.37 -50.04
C ASN A 17 27.41 39.00 -50.09
N VAL A 18 26.90 39.34 -51.28
CA VAL A 18 25.54 39.88 -51.45
C VAL A 18 24.48 38.81 -51.15
N THR A 19 24.71 37.55 -51.51
CA THR A 19 23.79 36.45 -51.17
C THR A 19 23.80 36.14 -49.68
N ILE A 20 24.95 36.18 -49.00
CA ILE A 20 25.04 36.06 -47.54
C ILE A 20 24.34 37.24 -46.85
N LEU A 21 24.55 38.47 -47.33
CA LEU A 21 23.90 39.66 -46.79
C LEU A 21 22.37 39.62 -47.01
N ASN A 22 21.90 39.17 -48.16
CA ASN A 22 20.47 38.95 -48.42
C ASN A 22 19.90 37.82 -47.56
N HIS A 23 20.68 36.79 -47.25
CA HIS A 23 20.24 35.72 -46.36
C HIS A 23 20.16 36.18 -44.90
N GLU A 24 21.09 37.02 -44.44
CA GLU A 24 21.06 37.70 -43.13
C GLU A 24 19.90 38.72 -43.06
N LEU A 25 19.70 39.52 -44.11
CA LEU A 25 18.60 40.49 -44.20
C LEU A 25 17.24 39.80 -44.25
N ASN A 26 17.12 38.67 -44.97
CA ASN A 26 15.92 37.83 -44.95
C ASN A 26 15.73 37.13 -43.60
N ARG A 27 16.79 36.86 -42.83
CA ARG A 27 16.69 36.39 -41.43
C ARG A 27 16.19 37.49 -40.49
N LEU A 28 16.60 38.73 -40.72
CA LEU A 28 16.18 39.90 -39.94
C LEU A 28 14.76 40.37 -40.28
N THR A 29 14.34 40.28 -41.55
CA THR A 29 12.97 40.61 -41.99
C THR A 29 11.98 39.46 -41.82
N ALA A 30 12.45 38.22 -41.65
CA ALA A 30 11.64 37.09 -41.20
C ALA A 30 11.47 37.04 -39.67
N SER A 31 11.51 38.19 -38.98
CA SER A 31 10.83 38.31 -37.68
C SER A 31 9.32 38.26 -37.93
N ARG A 32 8.80 37.05 -38.19
CA ARG A 32 7.40 36.77 -37.93
C ARG A 32 7.13 37.28 -36.53
N ALA A 33 6.16 38.19 -36.41
CA ALA A 33 5.57 38.49 -35.12
C ALA A 33 5.15 37.14 -34.53
N VAL A 34 5.98 36.61 -33.61
CA VAL A 34 5.58 35.52 -32.74
C VAL A 34 4.54 36.17 -31.84
N THR A 35 3.30 36.20 -32.32
CA THR A 35 2.15 36.34 -31.45
C THR A 35 2.32 35.24 -30.42
N LYS A 36 2.76 35.63 -29.21
CA LYS A 36 2.73 34.74 -28.05
C LYS A 36 1.36 34.08 -28.10
N PRO A 37 1.27 32.73 -28.00
CA PRO A 37 -0.02 32.07 -27.97
C PRO A 37 -0.86 32.80 -26.92
N PRO A 38 -2.15 33.11 -27.21
CA PRO A 38 -2.97 33.89 -26.31
C PRO A 38 -2.81 33.28 -24.91
N LYS A 39 -2.39 34.08 -23.92
CA LYS A 39 -2.27 33.62 -22.54
C LYS A 39 -3.65 33.09 -22.16
N LEU A 40 -3.82 31.76 -22.21
CA LEU A 40 -5.05 31.09 -21.81
C LEU A 40 -5.39 31.60 -20.42
N ARG A 41 -6.60 32.13 -20.25
CA ARG A 41 -7.05 32.60 -18.93
C ARG A 41 -6.98 31.40 -17.98
N THR A 42 -6.51 31.58 -16.75
CA THR A 42 -6.34 30.48 -15.79
C THR A 42 -7.62 29.66 -15.61
N SER A 43 -8.79 30.29 -15.73
CA SER A 43 -10.11 29.64 -15.70
C SER A 43 -10.37 28.63 -16.82
N GLN A 44 -9.62 28.66 -17.93
CA GLN A 44 -9.72 27.72 -19.05
C GLN A 44 -8.76 26.52 -18.89
N LEU A 45 -7.82 26.60 -17.94
CA LEU A 45 -6.79 25.58 -17.72
C LEU A 45 -7.07 24.67 -16.53
N VAL A 46 -7.99 25.06 -15.64
CA VAL A 46 -8.24 24.38 -14.35
C VAL A 46 -9.72 24.04 -14.21
N THR A 47 -10.01 22.79 -13.84
CA THR A 47 -11.33 22.37 -13.30
C THR A 47 -11.21 22.23 -11.79
N ILE A 48 -12.11 22.84 -11.03
CA ILE A 48 -12.19 22.70 -9.58
C ILE A 48 -13.05 21.50 -9.24
N VAL A 49 -12.63 20.69 -8.27
CA VAL A 49 -13.37 19.52 -7.78
C VAL A 49 -13.46 19.56 -6.25
N LEU A 50 -14.68 19.63 -5.73
CA LEU A 50 -15.03 19.47 -4.32
C LEU A 50 -15.40 18.00 -4.08
N ARG A 51 -14.46 17.25 -3.49
CA ARG A 51 -14.59 15.80 -3.28
C ARG A 51 -14.70 15.40 -1.81
N GLN A 52 -14.09 16.18 -0.91
CA GLN A 52 -13.97 15.86 0.52
C GLN A 52 -14.89 16.79 1.33
N PHE A 53 -16.06 16.27 1.69
CA PHE A 53 -17.04 16.93 2.56
C PHE A 53 -18.00 15.90 3.17
N GLU A 54 -18.67 16.28 4.26
CA GLU A 54 -19.64 15.42 4.96
C GLU A 54 -21.07 15.85 4.64
N LEU A 55 -21.95 14.91 4.30
CA LEU A 55 -23.32 15.26 3.87
C LEU A 55 -24.15 15.93 4.98
N TYR A 56 -23.97 15.50 6.24
CA TYR A 56 -24.75 15.97 7.38
C TYR A 56 -24.28 17.31 7.97
N GLU A 57 -23.03 17.72 7.71
CA GLU A 57 -22.47 18.97 8.22
C GLU A 57 -21.32 19.43 7.31
N ASN A 58 -21.60 20.38 6.42
CA ASN A 58 -20.63 20.91 5.46
C ASN A 58 -20.77 22.42 5.23
N ASP A 59 -19.83 22.97 4.49
CA ASP A 59 -19.73 24.37 4.07
C ASP A 59 -19.51 24.47 2.54
N VAL A 60 -20.02 23.48 1.80
CA VAL A 60 -19.71 23.25 0.37
C VAL A 60 -20.25 24.37 -0.48
N THR A 61 -21.49 24.82 -0.23
CA THR A 61 -22.11 25.94 -0.95
C THR A 61 -21.24 27.19 -0.89
N LEU A 62 -20.87 27.63 0.31
CA LEU A 62 -20.12 28.87 0.48
C LEU A 62 -18.68 28.74 0.00
N THR A 63 -18.11 27.53 0.09
CA THR A 63 -16.83 27.20 -0.55
C THR A 63 -16.95 27.38 -2.07
N ALA A 64 -17.93 26.75 -2.72
CA ALA A 64 -18.15 26.88 -4.15
C ALA A 64 -18.38 28.34 -4.57
N GLN A 65 -19.24 29.06 -3.85
CA GLN A 65 -19.53 30.47 -4.12
C GLN A 65 -18.29 31.35 -4.05
N SER A 66 -17.39 31.13 -3.08
CA SER A 66 -16.13 31.88 -2.98
C SER A 66 -15.24 31.70 -4.23
N PHE A 67 -15.15 30.48 -4.76
CA PHE A 67 -14.35 30.22 -5.97
C PHE A 67 -15.03 30.73 -7.24
N ILE A 68 -16.36 30.62 -7.35
CA ILE A 68 -17.12 31.13 -8.51
C ILE A 68 -17.06 32.66 -8.58
N ASN A 69 -17.24 33.35 -7.45
CA ASN A 69 -17.14 34.81 -7.39
C ASN A 69 -15.75 35.30 -7.83
N MET A 70 -14.70 34.55 -7.49
CA MET A 70 -13.32 34.86 -7.90
C MET A 70 -13.04 34.49 -9.37
N PHE A 71 -13.66 33.41 -9.86
CA PHE A 71 -13.47 32.89 -11.22
C PHE A 71 -14.81 32.55 -11.88
N PRO A 72 -15.55 33.53 -12.43
CA PRO A 72 -16.93 33.31 -12.91
C PRO A 72 -17.08 32.25 -14.00
N ASN A 73 -16.02 32.01 -14.79
CA ASN A 73 -16.02 31.07 -15.91
C ASN A 73 -15.32 29.73 -15.61
N ILE A 74 -14.84 29.50 -14.38
CA ILE A 74 -14.15 28.25 -14.05
C ILE A 74 -15.14 27.10 -13.94
N MET A 75 -14.79 25.93 -14.44
CA MET A 75 -15.60 24.73 -14.23
C MET A 75 -15.44 24.26 -12.78
N LEU A 76 -16.54 24.09 -12.05
CA LEU A 76 -16.54 23.65 -10.65
C LEU A 76 -17.46 22.43 -10.48
N TRP A 77 -16.90 21.33 -10.01
CA TRP A 77 -17.61 20.08 -9.82
C TRP A 77 -17.73 19.74 -8.34
N ILE A 78 -18.92 19.37 -7.90
CA ILE A 78 -19.16 18.79 -6.58
C ILE A 78 -19.42 17.31 -6.80
N VAL A 79 -18.56 16.48 -6.22
CA VAL A 79 -18.52 15.03 -6.49
C VAL A 79 -18.79 14.26 -5.21
N TYR A 80 -19.81 13.41 -5.24
CA TYR A 80 -20.28 12.66 -4.09
C TYR A 80 -20.60 11.21 -4.46
N ASN A 81 -20.63 10.33 -3.47
CA ASN A 81 -21.03 8.93 -3.64
C ASN A 81 -22.51 8.70 -3.32
N GLU A 82 -23.13 9.65 -2.63
CA GLU A 82 -24.52 9.62 -2.20
C GLU A 82 -25.08 11.02 -2.37
N ILE A 83 -26.32 11.13 -2.84
CA ILE A 83 -26.97 12.42 -3.09
C ILE A 83 -26.99 13.20 -1.75
N PRO A 84 -26.42 14.42 -1.70
CA PRO A 84 -26.42 15.21 -0.48
C PRO A 84 -27.83 15.44 0.06
N TYR A 85 -28.02 15.09 1.33
CA TYR A 85 -29.25 15.34 2.06
C TYR A 85 -28.93 15.93 3.45
N PRO A 86 -29.45 17.13 3.80
CA PRO A 86 -30.35 17.96 2.99
C PRO A 86 -29.69 18.41 1.67
N PRO A 87 -30.47 18.71 0.61
CA PRO A 87 -29.94 19.20 -0.64
C PRO A 87 -29.02 20.39 -0.39
N LEU A 88 -27.89 20.46 -1.10
CA LEU A 88 -27.01 21.60 -1.01
C LEU A 88 -27.79 22.84 -1.43
N ASP A 89 -27.88 23.82 -0.54
CA ASP A 89 -28.50 25.12 -0.81
C ASP A 89 -27.59 25.91 -1.75
N LEU A 90 -27.53 25.46 -2.99
CA LEU A 90 -26.94 26.20 -4.06
C LEU A 90 -28.06 27.13 -4.50
N ALA A 91 -28.05 28.40 -4.06
CA ALA A 91 -28.84 29.51 -4.64
C ALA A 91 -28.52 29.79 -6.14
N ILE A 92 -27.98 28.77 -6.80
CA ILE A 92 -27.48 28.58 -8.15
C ILE A 92 -28.56 27.95 -9.05
N THR A 93 -29.72 27.59 -8.49
CA THR A 93 -30.81 26.86 -9.15
C THR A 93 -31.60 27.68 -10.18
N ASN A 94 -31.38 28.99 -10.31
CA ASN A 94 -31.95 29.78 -11.41
C ASN A 94 -30.97 29.89 -12.59
N ASN A 95 -30.71 28.83 -13.36
CA ASN A 95 -30.07 28.86 -14.70
C ASN A 95 -28.78 29.72 -14.91
N SER A 96 -28.16 30.27 -13.87
CA SER A 96 -27.23 31.40 -13.98
C SER A 96 -25.76 30.99 -13.96
N LEU A 97 -25.43 29.76 -13.52
CA LEU A 97 -24.05 29.27 -13.44
C LEU A 97 -23.93 27.87 -14.07
N SER A 98 -23.93 27.83 -15.41
CA SER A 98 -23.76 26.60 -16.21
C SER A 98 -22.44 25.86 -16.00
N ASN A 99 -21.49 26.50 -15.30
CA ASN A 99 -20.16 26.01 -14.98
C ASN A 99 -20.09 25.22 -13.66
N VAL A 100 -21.17 25.16 -12.86
CA VAL A 100 -21.24 24.32 -11.65
C VAL A 100 -21.97 23.02 -11.96
N LYS A 101 -21.34 21.87 -11.65
CA LYS A 101 -21.93 20.55 -11.93
C LYS A 101 -21.86 19.64 -10.72
N LEU A 102 -22.93 18.86 -10.54
CA LEU A 102 -23.03 17.83 -9.51
C LEU A 102 -22.82 16.46 -10.14
N TYR A 103 -21.95 15.64 -9.56
CA TYR A 103 -21.68 14.29 -10.04
C TYR A 103 -21.83 13.26 -8.94
N ASN A 104 -22.70 12.28 -9.18
CA ASN A 104 -22.88 11.13 -8.31
C ASN A 104 -22.04 9.94 -8.83
N LEU A 105 -21.12 9.46 -8.01
CA LEU A 105 -20.28 8.30 -8.31
C LEU A 105 -20.92 6.96 -7.89
N SER A 106 -22.12 6.97 -7.29
CA SER A 106 -22.81 5.72 -6.94
C SER A 106 -23.04 4.86 -8.17
N PRO A 107 -22.76 3.54 -8.13
CA PRO A 107 -23.07 2.64 -9.24
C PRO A 107 -24.55 2.73 -9.62
N ASN A 108 -24.83 2.88 -10.91
CA ASN A 108 -26.18 2.83 -11.47
C ASN A 108 -26.25 1.67 -12.47
N LEU A 109 -27.32 0.88 -12.43
CA LEU A 109 -27.54 -0.26 -13.33
C LEU A 109 -27.50 0.11 -14.82
N LYS A 110 -27.77 1.38 -15.15
CA LYS A 110 -27.85 1.84 -16.55
C LYS A 110 -26.56 2.41 -17.10
N HIS A 111 -25.71 3.01 -16.27
CA HIS A 111 -24.52 3.70 -16.76
C HIS A 111 -23.51 3.96 -15.63
N GLN A 112 -22.23 3.74 -15.93
CA GLN A 112 -21.11 4.23 -15.13
C GLN A 112 -20.41 5.33 -15.94
N GLU A 113 -20.51 6.57 -15.47
CA GLU A 113 -19.87 7.70 -16.16
C GLU A 113 -18.38 7.77 -15.81
N ASP A 114 -17.52 7.84 -16.83
CA ASP A 114 -16.13 8.24 -16.65
C ASP A 114 -16.06 9.77 -16.46
N LEU A 115 -15.93 10.18 -15.21
CA LEU A 115 -15.88 11.58 -14.83
C LEU A 115 -14.60 12.27 -15.33
N LEU A 116 -13.46 11.57 -15.39
CA LEU A 116 -12.20 12.16 -15.85
C LEU A 116 -12.23 12.46 -17.35
N ALA A 117 -12.89 11.61 -18.15
CA ALA A 117 -13.06 11.85 -19.57
C ALA A 117 -13.79 13.18 -19.86
N LYS A 118 -14.71 13.58 -18.97
CA LYS A 118 -15.45 14.84 -19.08
C LYS A 118 -14.62 16.08 -18.75
N ILE A 119 -13.50 15.94 -18.02
CA ILE A 119 -12.59 17.05 -17.71
C ILE A 119 -11.80 17.40 -18.96
N LYS A 120 -11.98 18.60 -19.51
CA LYS A 120 -11.23 19.05 -20.71
C LYS A 120 -10.01 19.90 -20.37
N THR A 121 -9.90 20.34 -19.12
CA THR A 121 -8.84 21.23 -18.65
C THR A 121 -7.54 20.46 -18.41
N LYS A 122 -6.39 21.14 -18.56
CA LYS A 122 -5.07 20.54 -18.33
C LYS A 122 -4.87 20.15 -16.86
N TYR A 123 -5.31 21.01 -15.95
CA TYR A 123 -5.13 20.84 -14.50
C TYR A 123 -6.48 20.59 -13.82
N VAL A 124 -6.40 19.86 -12.70
CA VAL A 124 -7.51 19.63 -11.78
C VAL A 124 -7.08 20.15 -10.42
N LEU A 125 -7.93 21.00 -9.81
CA LEU A 125 -7.75 21.52 -8.46
C LEU A 125 -8.75 20.86 -7.53
N PHE A 126 -8.27 20.07 -6.59
CA PHE A 126 -9.08 19.58 -5.49
C PHE A 126 -9.10 20.61 -4.37
N VAL A 127 -10.31 20.97 -3.96
CA VAL A 127 -10.56 21.92 -2.88
C VAL A 127 -11.24 21.15 -1.73
N PRO A 128 -10.74 21.25 -0.49
CA PRO A 128 -11.42 20.69 0.66
C PRO A 128 -12.55 21.62 1.09
N ASP A 129 -13.58 21.06 1.70
CA ASP A 129 -14.69 21.84 2.25
C ASP A 129 -14.22 22.93 3.24
N SER A 130 -15.04 23.97 3.39
CA SER A 130 -14.78 25.15 4.23
C SER A 130 -13.47 25.85 3.90
N SER A 131 -13.21 26.05 2.60
CA SER A 131 -12.07 26.83 2.10
C SER A 131 -12.56 28.12 1.47
N ARG A 132 -11.83 29.22 1.64
CA ARG A 132 -12.17 30.53 1.06
C ARG A 132 -10.98 31.11 0.31
N ILE A 133 -11.24 31.56 -0.91
CA ILE A 133 -10.26 32.22 -1.76
C ILE A 133 -10.55 33.73 -1.82
N THR A 134 -9.51 34.53 -1.60
CA THR A 134 -9.60 36.01 -1.57
C THR A 134 -8.88 36.68 -2.74
N SER A 135 -8.06 35.94 -3.48
CA SER A 135 -7.36 36.45 -4.66
C SER A 135 -7.11 35.35 -5.70
N GLN A 136 -6.76 35.74 -6.93
CA GLN A 136 -6.41 34.78 -7.98
C GLN A 136 -4.97 34.23 -7.84
N HIS A 137 -4.16 34.84 -6.98
CA HIS A 137 -2.74 34.54 -6.83
C HIS A 137 -2.44 33.06 -6.51
N PRO A 138 -3.13 32.39 -5.56
CA PRO A 138 -2.94 30.97 -5.28
C PRO A 138 -2.99 30.08 -6.52
N LEU A 139 -3.98 30.29 -7.39
CA LEU A 139 -4.20 29.47 -8.57
C LEU A 139 -3.10 29.71 -9.61
N HIS A 140 -2.64 30.94 -9.75
CA HIS A 140 -1.53 31.28 -10.64
C HIS A 140 -0.20 30.66 -10.18
N VAL A 141 0.10 30.73 -8.88
CA VAL A 141 1.33 30.14 -8.33
C VAL A 141 1.33 28.61 -8.52
N MET A 142 0.22 27.93 -8.20
CA MET A 142 0.14 26.47 -8.36
C MET A 142 0.28 26.03 -9.83
N THR A 143 -0.36 26.74 -10.77
CA THR A 143 -0.24 26.44 -12.20
C THR A 143 1.15 26.72 -12.75
N ASN A 144 1.83 27.75 -12.25
CA ASN A 144 3.20 28.06 -12.62
C ASN A 144 4.22 27.07 -12.06
N GLU A 145 3.99 26.51 -10.86
CA GLU A 145 4.86 25.47 -10.32
C GLU A 145 4.68 24.13 -11.05
N LEU A 146 3.43 23.74 -11.36
CA LEU A 146 3.18 22.54 -12.17
C LEU A 146 3.70 22.67 -13.60
N SER A 147 3.70 23.86 -14.20
CA SER A 147 4.26 24.04 -15.55
C SER A 147 5.77 23.85 -15.58
N LYS A 148 6.48 24.17 -14.48
CA LYS A 148 7.92 23.92 -14.33
C LYS A 148 8.23 22.46 -13.99
N LYS A 149 7.38 21.83 -13.19
CA LYS A 149 7.53 20.43 -12.73
C LYS A 149 6.29 19.62 -13.12
N PRO A 150 6.16 19.21 -14.40
CA PRO A 150 5.06 18.35 -14.84
C PRO A 150 5.12 16.99 -14.14
N ASN A 151 4.00 16.26 -14.13
CA ASN A 151 3.89 14.95 -13.46
C ASN A 151 4.27 14.99 -11.95
N SER A 152 3.93 16.09 -11.28
CA SER A 152 4.04 16.26 -9.82
C SER A 152 2.69 16.66 -9.22
N ILE A 153 2.61 16.68 -7.90
CA ILE A 153 1.47 17.24 -7.17
C ILE A 153 1.91 18.55 -6.53
N VAL A 154 1.10 19.60 -6.65
CA VAL A 154 1.34 20.87 -5.98
C VAL A 154 0.29 21.10 -4.92
N VAL A 155 0.75 21.40 -3.71
CA VAL A 155 -0.09 21.52 -2.52
C VAL A 155 0.00 22.92 -1.94
N LEU A 156 -1.15 23.48 -1.57
CA LEU A 156 -1.22 24.77 -0.89
C LEU A 156 -2.04 24.67 0.41
N PRO A 157 -1.50 25.10 1.57
CA PRO A 157 -2.23 25.05 2.82
C PRO A 157 -3.48 25.93 2.83
N VAL A 158 -4.53 25.46 3.52
CA VAL A 158 -5.69 26.27 3.90
C VAL A 158 -5.58 26.55 5.40
N GLY A 159 -5.68 27.81 5.80
CA GLY A 159 -5.47 28.23 7.18
C GLY A 159 -4.01 28.18 7.61
N GLN A 160 -3.74 27.87 8.87
CA GLN A 160 -2.37 27.86 9.39
C GLN A 160 -1.57 26.68 8.85
N SER A 161 -0.44 26.97 8.19
CA SER A 161 0.44 25.96 7.56
C SER A 161 1.03 24.94 8.55
N LYS A 162 1.13 25.29 9.84
CA LYS A 162 1.61 24.41 10.93
C LYS A 162 0.78 23.14 11.11
N ASN A 163 -0.44 23.10 10.55
CA ASN A 163 -1.33 21.96 10.66
C ASN A 163 -1.09 20.88 9.59
N LEU A 164 -0.20 21.14 8.61
CA LEU A 164 0.14 20.15 7.60
C LEU A 164 1.31 19.27 8.07
N LYS A 165 1.16 17.96 7.87
CA LYS A 165 2.26 16.99 8.00
C LYS A 165 2.67 16.50 6.62
N CYS A 166 3.97 16.57 6.35
CA CYS A 166 4.59 16.01 5.14
C CYS A 166 5.04 14.58 5.45
N LEU A 167 4.49 13.59 4.74
CA LEU A 167 4.69 12.17 4.99
C LEU A 167 5.37 11.49 3.80
N LYS A 168 6.35 10.65 4.10
CA LYS A 168 6.99 9.72 3.15
C LYS A 168 6.40 8.33 3.30
N LEU A 169 6.07 7.70 2.19
CA LEU A 169 5.39 6.41 2.10
C LEU A 169 6.33 5.37 1.49
N ASN A 170 6.57 4.29 2.24
CA ASN A 170 7.18 3.08 1.70
C ASN A 170 6.09 2.02 1.52
N ILE A 171 5.71 1.75 0.28
CA ILE A 171 4.70 0.76 -0.09
C ILE A 171 5.41 -0.50 -0.57
N ASN A 172 5.30 -1.59 0.20
CA ASN A 172 5.83 -2.89 -0.20
C ASN A 172 4.66 -3.83 -0.56
N GLN A 173 4.43 -3.99 -1.86
CA GLN A 173 3.34 -4.83 -2.38
C GLN A 173 3.56 -6.32 -2.11
N ARG A 174 4.83 -6.77 -2.05
CA ARG A 174 5.20 -8.16 -1.75
C ARG A 174 4.84 -8.50 -0.29
N GLU A 175 5.03 -7.55 0.62
CA GLU A 175 4.74 -7.67 2.05
C GLU A 175 3.40 -7.08 2.49
N TRP A 176 2.58 -6.59 1.55
CA TRP A 176 1.24 -6.06 1.83
C TRP A 176 1.24 -4.88 2.81
N THR A 177 2.33 -4.11 2.85
CA THR A 177 2.59 -3.10 3.88
C THR A 177 2.67 -1.69 3.29
N ILE A 178 2.24 -0.72 4.09
CA ILE A 178 2.59 0.69 3.91
C ILE A 178 3.23 1.19 5.20
N LYS A 179 4.39 1.82 5.10
CA LYS A 179 5.08 2.47 6.21
C LYS A 179 5.16 3.98 5.98
N TYR A 180 4.71 4.73 6.96
CA TYR A 180 4.74 6.19 6.99
C TYR A 180 5.96 6.66 7.80
N SER A 181 6.54 7.78 7.36
CA SER A 181 7.57 8.49 8.09
C SER A 181 7.39 10.00 7.91
N LEU A 182 7.71 10.78 8.94
CA LEU A 182 7.67 12.25 8.85
C LEU A 182 8.84 12.77 8.03
N SER A 183 8.54 13.63 7.06
CA SER A 183 9.55 14.40 6.34
C SER A 183 9.66 15.80 6.93
N ARG A 184 10.90 16.31 7.02
CA ARG A 184 11.17 17.72 7.38
C ARG A 184 11.21 18.63 6.15
N GLU A 185 11.19 18.04 4.96
CA GLU A 185 11.20 18.76 3.69
C GLU A 185 9.79 19.15 3.25
N ASN A 186 9.69 19.98 2.22
CA ASN A 186 8.40 20.32 1.59
C ASN A 186 8.03 19.36 0.45
N HIS A 187 8.84 18.32 0.21
CA HIS A 187 8.57 17.27 -0.76
C HIS A 187 8.20 15.99 0.00
N CYS A 188 7.00 15.48 -0.25
CA CYS A 188 6.43 14.30 0.40
C CYS A 188 5.72 13.42 -0.62
N ASP A 189 5.34 12.23 -0.20
CA ASP A 189 4.48 11.36 -1.01
C ASP A 189 3.01 11.55 -0.61
N GLU A 190 2.75 11.96 0.65
CA GLU A 190 1.43 12.35 1.16
C GLU A 190 1.51 13.61 2.01
N VAL A 191 0.48 14.46 1.90
CA VAL A 191 0.27 15.60 2.80
C VAL A 191 -0.98 15.37 3.62
N SER A 192 -0.82 15.31 4.94
CA SER A 192 -1.92 15.17 5.88
C SER A 192 -2.31 16.53 6.45
N GLY A 193 -3.59 16.88 6.38
CA GLY A 193 -4.13 18.15 6.85
C GLY A 193 -5.20 18.71 5.91
N LYS A 194 -5.42 20.03 5.98
CA LYS A 194 -6.35 20.74 5.10
C LYS A 194 -5.59 21.55 4.06
N GLN A 195 -5.70 21.13 2.79
CA GLN A 195 -4.93 21.73 1.70
C GLN A 195 -5.69 21.71 0.37
N LEU A 196 -5.34 22.65 -0.51
CA LEU A 196 -5.61 22.53 -1.94
C LEU A 196 -4.60 21.57 -2.58
N ILE A 197 -5.05 20.79 -3.55
CA ILE A 197 -4.21 19.85 -4.30
C ILE A 197 -4.41 20.11 -5.78
N MET A 198 -3.36 20.50 -6.50
CA MET A 198 -3.41 20.67 -7.95
C MET A 198 -2.54 19.60 -8.63
N VAL A 199 -3.10 19.01 -9.69
CA VAL A 199 -2.47 17.94 -10.47
C VAL A 199 -2.80 18.08 -11.95
N GLU A 200 -1.97 17.51 -12.81
CA GLU A 200 -2.29 17.36 -14.23
C GLU A 200 -3.34 16.25 -14.44
N LYS A 201 -4.29 16.49 -15.35
CA LYS A 201 -5.30 15.50 -15.72
C LYS A 201 -4.66 14.17 -16.17
N ASP A 202 -3.58 14.25 -16.93
CA ASP A 202 -2.87 13.08 -17.47
C ASP A 202 -2.22 12.21 -16.38
N LEU A 203 -1.95 12.77 -15.20
CA LEU A 203 -1.54 11.96 -14.05
C LEU A 203 -2.73 11.19 -13.48
N LEU A 204 -3.90 11.82 -13.37
CA LEU A 204 -5.10 11.21 -12.82
C LEU A 204 -5.59 10.02 -13.65
N THR A 205 -5.44 10.07 -14.97
CA THR A 205 -5.84 8.98 -15.89
C THR A 205 -4.95 7.73 -15.78
N LYS A 206 -3.79 7.84 -15.14
CA LYS A 206 -2.89 6.70 -14.87
C LYS A 206 -3.26 5.94 -13.60
N LEU A 207 -4.11 6.51 -12.75
CA LEU A 207 -4.48 5.94 -11.45
C LEU A 207 -5.65 4.96 -11.60
N TYR A 208 -5.78 4.02 -10.66
CA TYR A 208 -6.88 3.06 -10.66
C TYR A 208 -8.24 3.75 -10.46
N ASP A 209 -8.33 4.62 -9.45
CA ASP A 209 -9.47 5.51 -9.22
C ASP A 209 -9.00 6.76 -8.48
N PRO A 210 -8.81 7.91 -9.17
CA PRO A 210 -8.30 9.13 -8.56
C PRO A 210 -9.27 9.80 -7.58
N LEU A 211 -10.55 9.42 -7.57
CA LEU A 211 -11.59 10.01 -6.72
C LEU A 211 -12.08 9.04 -5.64
N LEU A 212 -11.38 7.92 -5.48
CA LEU A 212 -11.66 6.90 -4.48
C LEU A 212 -11.62 7.49 -3.06
N HIS A 213 -12.45 6.98 -2.15
CA HIS A 213 -12.35 7.30 -0.73
C HIS A 213 -11.43 6.34 0.04
N PRO A 214 -10.80 6.77 1.15
CA PRO A 214 -10.86 8.12 1.72
C PRO A 214 -10.00 9.10 0.93
N PHE A 215 -10.55 10.27 0.61
CA PHE A 215 -9.90 11.29 -0.21
C PHE A 215 -9.41 12.42 0.70
N PRO A 216 -8.19 12.96 0.53
CA PRO A 216 -7.22 12.71 -0.55
C PRO A 216 -6.23 11.56 -0.29
N HIS A 217 -6.35 10.83 0.81
CA HIS A 217 -5.42 9.75 1.17
C HIS A 217 -5.21 8.72 0.05
N SER A 218 -6.31 8.26 -0.55
CA SER A 218 -6.30 7.32 -1.67
C SER A 218 -5.54 7.83 -2.89
N LEU A 219 -5.62 9.14 -3.18
CA LEU A 219 -4.92 9.79 -4.28
C LEU A 219 -3.41 9.75 -4.03
N TYR A 220 -2.97 10.09 -2.82
CA TYR A 220 -1.55 10.08 -2.45
C TYR A 220 -0.96 8.67 -2.48
N VAL A 221 -1.64 7.67 -1.92
CA VAL A 221 -1.16 6.28 -1.96
C VAL A 221 -1.01 5.77 -3.39
N GLN A 222 -1.97 6.06 -4.28
CA GLN A 222 -1.89 5.65 -5.69
C GLN A 222 -0.75 6.36 -6.42
N THR A 223 -0.61 7.68 -6.25
CA THR A 223 0.45 8.47 -6.88
C THR A 223 1.85 8.11 -6.37
N SER A 224 1.97 7.72 -5.10
CA SER A 224 3.22 7.21 -4.52
C SER A 224 3.74 5.95 -5.22
N VAL A 225 2.85 5.05 -5.67
CA VAL A 225 3.23 3.86 -6.46
C VAL A 225 3.82 4.26 -7.81
N HIS A 226 3.38 5.39 -8.38
CA HIS A 226 3.92 5.97 -9.60
C HIS A 226 5.14 6.88 -9.36
N LYS A 227 5.70 6.91 -8.14
CA LYS A 227 6.84 7.74 -7.74
C LYS A 227 6.60 9.24 -7.97
N VAL A 228 5.36 9.68 -7.78
CA VAL A 228 5.00 11.09 -7.90
C VAL A 228 5.03 11.73 -6.52
N GLU A 229 5.72 12.86 -6.41
CA GLU A 229 5.85 13.61 -5.17
C GLU A 229 4.92 14.84 -5.13
N ALA A 230 4.47 15.17 -3.93
CA ALA A 230 3.76 16.38 -3.57
C ALA A 230 4.72 17.44 -3.04
N THR A 231 4.63 18.65 -3.60
CA THR A 231 5.39 19.83 -3.18
C THR A 231 4.48 20.80 -2.44
N ILE A 232 4.79 21.09 -1.18
CA ILE A 232 4.07 22.07 -0.36
C ILE A 232 4.60 23.47 -0.65
N LEU A 233 3.74 24.36 -1.13
CA LEU A 233 4.08 25.75 -1.43
C LEU A 233 4.00 26.64 -0.20
N LYS A 234 4.98 27.54 -0.07
CA LYS A 234 4.96 28.66 0.88
C LYS A 234 4.34 29.88 0.18
N ALA A 235 3.03 29.87 0.00
CA ALA A 235 2.29 31.07 -0.40
C ALA A 235 1.27 31.45 0.69
N ASN A 236 0.71 32.66 0.60
CA ASN A 236 -0.35 33.10 1.51
C ASN A 236 -1.44 32.05 1.55
N SER A 237 -1.64 31.48 2.73
CA SER A 237 -2.63 30.43 2.97
C SER A 237 -4.02 30.95 2.69
N LEU A 238 -4.88 30.10 2.10
CA LEU A 238 -6.30 30.41 1.98
C LEU A 238 -6.92 30.61 3.36
N HIS A 239 -8.00 31.38 3.42
CA HIS A 239 -8.75 31.52 4.67
C HIS A 239 -9.60 30.28 4.91
N GLU A 240 -9.74 29.90 6.18
CA GLU A 240 -10.72 28.90 6.59
C GLU A 240 -12.13 29.48 6.50
N GLY A 241 -13.06 28.68 5.97
CA GLY A 241 -14.48 28.96 5.96
C GLY A 241 -15.15 28.67 7.31
N LYS A 242 -16.45 28.38 7.28
CA LYS A 242 -17.20 28.04 8.50
C LYS A 242 -16.65 26.72 9.04
N PRO A 243 -16.19 26.64 10.31
CA PRO A 243 -15.72 25.37 10.84
C PRO A 243 -16.90 24.40 10.97
N VAL A 244 -16.72 23.23 10.38
CA VAL A 244 -17.63 22.09 10.36
C VAL A 244 -17.20 21.06 11.41
N LEU A 245 -18.10 20.16 11.78
CA LEU A 245 -17.90 19.08 12.75
C LEU A 245 -17.56 19.60 14.16
N ARG A 246 -18.30 20.62 14.62
CA ARG A 246 -18.03 21.24 15.92
C ARG A 246 -18.48 20.37 17.11
N SER A 247 -19.55 19.60 16.92
CA SER A 247 -20.09 18.78 18.00
C SER A 247 -19.30 17.48 18.18
N HIS A 248 -19.21 17.00 19.42
CA HIS A 248 -18.61 15.70 19.73
C HIS A 248 -19.28 14.56 18.94
N HIS A 249 -20.60 14.63 18.77
CA HIS A 249 -21.37 13.66 17.98
C HIS A 249 -20.96 13.63 16.50
N SER A 250 -20.81 14.80 15.89
CA SER A 250 -20.35 14.92 14.50
C SER A 250 -18.93 14.38 14.33
N GLN A 251 -18.03 14.68 15.26
CA GLN A 251 -16.66 14.17 15.26
C GLN A 251 -16.60 12.65 15.41
N PHE A 252 -17.46 12.08 16.27
CA PHE A 252 -17.59 10.64 16.44
C PHE A 252 -18.08 9.97 15.15
N LYS A 253 -19.13 10.50 14.52
CA LYS A 253 -19.64 10.02 13.22
C LYS A 253 -18.56 10.05 12.14
N LYS A 254 -17.83 11.17 12.05
CA LYS A 254 -16.71 11.32 11.11
C LYS A 254 -15.65 10.25 11.33
N LYS A 255 -15.21 10.05 12.57
CA LYS A 255 -14.21 9.03 12.93
C LYS A 255 -14.67 7.62 12.54
N GLN A 256 -15.94 7.27 12.77
CA GLN A 256 -16.49 5.98 12.38
C GLN A 256 -16.48 5.81 10.85
N SER A 257 -16.99 6.80 10.12
CA SER A 257 -17.00 6.82 8.65
C SER A 257 -15.60 6.68 8.07
N ASP A 258 -14.62 7.44 8.58
CA ASP A 258 -13.23 7.39 8.12
C ASP A 258 -12.61 6.00 8.34
N GLN A 259 -12.89 5.34 9.46
CA GLN A 259 -12.43 3.98 9.72
C GLN A 259 -13.03 2.97 8.73
N GLU A 260 -14.31 3.10 8.40
CA GLU A 260 -14.97 2.24 7.42
C GLU A 260 -14.41 2.45 6.01
N LEU A 261 -14.21 3.70 5.60
CA LEU A 261 -13.60 4.05 4.32
C LEU A 261 -12.16 3.53 4.21
N LEU A 262 -11.35 3.72 5.25
CA LEU A 262 -9.98 3.18 5.31
C LEU A 262 -9.97 1.65 5.18
N ARG A 263 -10.86 0.94 5.89
CA ARG A 263 -10.96 -0.53 5.78
C ARG A 263 -11.31 -0.97 4.37
N LYS A 264 -12.28 -0.30 3.72
CA LYS A 264 -12.66 -0.57 2.32
C LYS A 264 -11.49 -0.32 1.38
N PHE A 265 -10.82 0.82 1.51
CA PHE A 265 -9.66 1.21 0.71
C PHE A 265 -8.52 0.18 0.79
N TYR A 266 -8.05 -0.15 2.00
CA TYR A 266 -6.96 -1.12 2.15
C TYR A 266 -7.37 -2.53 1.72
N LYS A 267 -8.66 -2.90 1.84
CA LYS A 267 -9.18 -4.16 1.28
C LYS A 267 -9.06 -4.19 -0.25
N ILE A 268 -9.41 -3.10 -0.95
CA ILE A 268 -9.30 -3.00 -2.42
C ILE A 268 -7.85 -3.21 -2.87
N PHE A 269 -6.90 -2.49 -2.29
CA PHE A 269 -5.47 -2.60 -2.67
C PHE A 269 -4.73 -3.75 -1.98
N LYS A 270 -5.46 -4.65 -1.31
CA LYS A 270 -4.92 -5.78 -0.53
C LYS A 270 -3.85 -5.36 0.50
N ILE A 271 -3.83 -4.14 1.02
CA ILE A 271 -2.92 -3.73 2.10
C ILE A 271 -3.40 -4.36 3.42
N LYS A 272 -2.48 -4.98 4.17
CA LYS A 272 -2.79 -5.75 5.39
C LYS A 272 -2.18 -5.16 6.65
N GLN A 273 -1.13 -4.37 6.52
CA GLN A 273 -0.49 -3.69 7.64
C GLN A 273 -0.12 -2.26 7.25
N VAL A 274 -0.42 -1.33 8.13
CA VAL A 274 -0.02 0.07 8.02
C VAL A 274 0.78 0.45 9.24
N ILE A 275 2.01 0.92 9.05
CA ILE A 275 2.90 1.39 10.10
C ILE A 275 2.88 2.91 10.06
N LYS A 276 2.28 3.54 11.07
CA LYS A 276 2.18 5.01 11.17
C LYS A 276 3.53 5.66 11.46
N GLU A 277 3.59 6.98 11.31
CA GLU A 277 4.79 7.77 11.56
C GLU A 277 5.30 7.70 13.01
N ASN A 278 4.41 7.35 13.95
CA ASN A 278 4.74 7.12 15.36
C ASN A 278 5.12 5.66 15.69
N GLY A 279 5.23 4.79 14.68
CA GLY A 279 5.52 3.36 14.84
C GLY A 279 4.32 2.49 15.19
N MET A 280 3.11 3.05 15.32
CA MET A 280 1.91 2.28 15.61
C MET A 280 1.53 1.39 14.41
N ASN A 281 1.28 0.11 14.69
CA ASN A 281 0.84 -0.87 13.71
C ASN A 281 -0.69 -0.95 13.65
N GLU A 282 -1.26 -0.65 12.50
CA GLU A 282 -2.67 -0.86 12.18
C GLU A 282 -2.83 -2.08 11.27
N TRP A 283 -3.81 -2.93 11.60
CA TRP A 283 -4.04 -4.20 10.90
C TRP A 283 -5.32 -4.17 10.09
N TYR A 284 -5.21 -4.52 8.82
CA TYR A 284 -6.31 -4.61 7.85
C TYR A 284 -6.40 -6.01 7.20
N GLY A 285 -5.83 -7.00 7.88
CA GLY A 285 -5.84 -8.41 7.48
C GLY A 285 -6.67 -9.31 8.40
N CYS A 286 -6.25 -10.56 8.57
CA CYS A 286 -6.99 -11.52 9.38
C CYS A 286 -6.76 -11.34 10.89
N SER A 287 -7.78 -11.69 11.68
CA SER A 287 -7.75 -11.72 13.15
C SER A 287 -8.14 -13.11 13.67
N LYS A 288 -8.33 -13.24 14.98
CA LYS A 288 -8.78 -14.49 15.60
C LYS A 288 -10.22 -14.86 15.21
N ASP A 289 -11.01 -13.85 14.85
CA ASP A 289 -12.44 -13.97 14.56
C ASP A 289 -12.74 -13.97 13.05
N THR A 290 -11.70 -13.91 12.21
CA THR A 290 -11.84 -14.00 10.76
C THR A 290 -11.06 -15.18 10.20
N PRO A 291 -11.42 -15.70 9.02
CA PRO A 291 -10.58 -16.64 8.30
C PRO A 291 -9.18 -16.06 8.02
N ARG A 292 -8.20 -16.95 7.80
CA ARG A 292 -6.87 -16.56 7.34
C ARG A 292 -6.94 -15.95 5.92
N CYS A 293 -5.90 -15.24 5.51
CA CYS A 293 -5.94 -14.44 4.27
C CYS A 293 -5.85 -15.24 2.97
N PHE A 294 -5.47 -16.52 3.02
CA PHE A 294 -5.33 -17.39 1.85
C PHE A 294 -6.13 -18.69 2.06
N GLY A 295 -6.59 -19.28 0.95
CA GLY A 295 -7.39 -20.50 0.97
C GLY A 295 -6.62 -21.75 1.39
N THR A 296 -7.15 -22.92 1.07
CA THR A 296 -6.44 -24.20 1.24
C THR A 296 -5.15 -24.18 0.41
N VAL A 297 -4.05 -24.65 1.01
CA VAL A 297 -2.76 -24.77 0.32
C VAL A 297 -2.79 -26.05 -0.49
N LEU A 298 -2.44 -25.95 -1.77
CA LEU A 298 -2.38 -27.07 -2.71
C LEU A 298 -0.92 -27.32 -3.08
N ASP A 299 -0.49 -28.57 -3.12
CA ASP A 299 0.88 -28.99 -3.44
C ASP A 299 1.97 -28.23 -2.66
N SER A 300 1.72 -27.90 -1.38
CA SER A 300 2.64 -27.13 -0.52
C SER A 300 2.90 -25.67 -0.96
N ILE A 301 2.20 -25.15 -1.97
CA ILE A 301 2.36 -23.77 -2.46
C ILE A 301 1.11 -22.93 -2.16
N PRO A 302 1.21 -21.92 -1.27
CA PRO A 302 0.12 -20.99 -1.00
C PRO A 302 -0.16 -20.05 -2.18
N SER A 303 -1.43 -19.62 -2.31
CA SER A 303 -1.89 -18.78 -3.44
C SER A 303 -1.12 -17.46 -3.60
N TYR A 304 -0.62 -16.87 -2.51
CA TYR A 304 0.08 -15.60 -2.56
C TYR A 304 1.43 -15.67 -3.29
N LEU A 305 2.07 -16.84 -3.36
CA LEU A 305 3.32 -16.98 -4.11
C LEU A 305 3.08 -16.85 -5.61
N TYR A 306 1.95 -17.33 -6.12
CA TYR A 306 1.51 -17.09 -7.50
C TYR A 306 1.17 -15.61 -7.75
N GLU A 307 0.77 -14.86 -6.72
CA GLU A 307 0.60 -13.40 -6.80
C GLU A 307 1.94 -12.64 -6.74
N LYS A 308 3.09 -13.34 -6.70
CA LYS A 308 4.44 -12.76 -6.48
C LYS A 308 4.56 -11.99 -5.16
N LYS A 309 3.79 -12.42 -4.15
CA LYS A 309 3.76 -11.86 -2.82
C LYS A 309 4.25 -12.86 -1.80
N TRP A 310 4.59 -12.38 -0.62
CA TRP A 310 4.95 -13.20 0.53
C TRP A 310 3.74 -13.39 1.44
N THR A 311 3.93 -14.07 2.57
CA THR A 311 2.85 -14.35 3.50
C THR A 311 2.27 -13.04 4.04
N PRO A 312 0.93 -12.86 4.08
CA PRO A 312 0.33 -11.68 4.66
C PRO A 312 0.84 -11.43 6.09
N PRO A 313 1.23 -10.20 6.45
CA PRO A 313 1.90 -9.93 7.73
C PRO A 313 1.01 -10.22 8.94
N CYS A 314 -0.30 -10.09 8.79
CA CYS A 314 -1.29 -10.50 9.79
C CYS A 314 -1.26 -12.03 10.04
N CYS A 315 -1.05 -12.83 8.99
CA CYS A 315 -0.91 -14.28 9.09
C CYS A 315 0.39 -14.66 9.78
N ILE A 316 1.52 -14.03 9.42
CA ILE A 316 2.80 -14.20 10.13
C ILE A 316 2.67 -13.81 11.61
N SER A 317 2.07 -12.66 11.91
CA SER A 317 1.81 -12.22 13.29
C SER A 317 0.99 -13.24 14.10
N ASN A 318 -0.04 -13.82 13.46
CA ASN A 318 -0.85 -14.86 14.09
C ASN A 318 -0.08 -16.19 14.21
N LEU A 319 0.77 -16.57 13.25
CA LEU A 319 1.67 -17.72 13.37
C LEU A 319 2.62 -17.57 14.56
N ARG A 320 3.27 -16.41 14.72
CA ARG A 320 4.15 -16.14 15.88
C ARG A 320 3.40 -16.26 17.21
N LYS A 321 2.14 -15.82 17.28
CA LYS A 321 1.30 -15.98 18.49
C LYS A 321 0.98 -17.44 18.76
N THR A 322 0.61 -18.20 17.73
CA THR A 322 0.31 -19.63 17.84
C THR A 322 1.54 -20.44 18.22
N ALA A 323 2.69 -20.19 17.58
CA ALA A 323 3.95 -20.86 17.90
C ALA A 323 4.35 -20.64 19.36
N ARG A 324 4.38 -19.38 19.82
CA ARG A 324 4.68 -19.06 21.23
C ARG A 324 3.72 -19.72 22.22
N HIS A 325 2.44 -19.79 21.88
CA HIS A 325 1.46 -20.49 22.71
C HIS A 325 1.75 -21.99 22.78
N VAL A 326 2.03 -22.61 21.63
CA VAL A 326 2.37 -24.04 21.56
C VAL A 326 3.65 -24.34 22.34
N PHE A 327 4.72 -23.58 22.16
CA PHE A 327 5.96 -23.73 22.94
C PHE A 327 5.67 -23.71 24.44
N SER A 328 4.91 -22.71 24.90
CA SER A 328 4.54 -22.60 26.32
C SER A 328 3.78 -23.83 26.83
N MET A 329 2.83 -24.36 26.04
CA MET A 329 2.07 -25.56 26.42
C MET A 329 2.91 -26.84 26.41
N LEU A 330 3.93 -26.94 25.56
CA LEU A 330 4.85 -28.07 25.54
C LEU A 330 5.84 -27.99 26.69
N ASP A 331 6.41 -26.80 26.94
CA ASP A 331 7.32 -26.52 28.06
C ASP A 331 6.64 -26.83 29.40
N GLU A 332 5.43 -26.30 29.64
CA GLU A 332 4.66 -26.52 30.87
C GLU A 332 4.32 -27.99 31.12
N ALA A 333 4.13 -28.78 30.05
CA ALA A 333 3.89 -30.21 30.13
C ALA A 333 5.19 -31.05 30.21
N GLY A 334 6.35 -30.40 30.04
CA GLY A 334 7.66 -30.99 29.92
C GLY A 334 7.84 -31.90 28.70
N VAL A 335 7.03 -31.71 27.65
CA VAL A 335 7.17 -32.47 26.39
C VAL A 335 8.50 -32.14 25.74
N ARG A 336 9.28 -33.15 25.34
CA ARG A 336 10.51 -32.94 24.58
C ARG A 336 10.16 -32.64 23.12
N TYR A 337 10.53 -31.45 22.65
CA TYR A 337 10.29 -30.98 21.28
C TYR A 337 11.51 -30.26 20.73
N TRP A 338 11.50 -29.99 19.42
CA TRP A 338 12.50 -29.19 18.72
C TRP A 338 11.85 -28.48 17.52
N LEU A 339 12.44 -27.38 17.06
CA LEU A 339 12.07 -26.79 15.77
C LEU A 339 12.43 -27.73 14.63
N GLU A 340 11.54 -27.83 13.65
CA GLU A 340 11.68 -28.74 12.51
C GLU A 340 11.51 -27.99 11.19
N ALA A 341 11.98 -28.59 10.10
CA ALA A 341 11.73 -28.14 8.73
C ALA A 341 12.00 -26.63 8.48
N GLY A 342 11.07 -25.94 7.80
CA GLY A 342 11.20 -24.52 7.45
C GLY A 342 11.29 -23.59 8.67
N SER A 343 10.76 -24.02 9.82
CA SER A 343 10.83 -23.23 11.06
C SER A 343 12.24 -23.20 11.64
N LEU A 344 12.96 -24.33 11.64
CA LEU A 344 14.37 -24.36 12.04
C LEU A 344 15.25 -23.58 11.05
N LEU A 345 14.96 -23.68 9.74
CA LEU A 345 15.67 -22.92 8.72
C LEU A 345 15.46 -21.40 8.88
N GLY A 346 14.22 -20.97 9.15
CA GLY A 346 13.90 -19.57 9.44
C GLY A 346 14.58 -19.06 10.71
N ALA A 347 14.60 -19.87 11.77
CA ALA A 347 15.35 -19.56 12.99
C ALA A 347 16.84 -19.34 12.70
N MET A 348 17.48 -20.22 11.94
CA MET A 348 18.89 -20.12 11.59
C MET A 348 19.23 -18.91 10.71
N ARG A 349 18.30 -18.47 9.84
CA ARG A 349 18.51 -17.33 8.94
C ARG A 349 18.26 -15.98 9.59
N SER A 350 17.17 -15.86 10.34
CA SER A 350 16.69 -14.55 10.82
C SER A 350 16.04 -14.60 12.20
N GLY A 351 16.08 -15.72 12.90
CA GLY A 351 15.42 -15.89 14.21
C GLY A 351 13.89 -15.82 14.14
N ASP A 352 13.30 -16.01 12.95
CA ASP A 352 11.87 -15.84 12.73
C ASP A 352 11.35 -16.76 11.61
N ILE A 353 10.04 -16.76 11.40
CA ILE A 353 9.37 -17.52 10.33
C ILE A 353 9.84 -16.98 8.97
N LEU A 354 10.14 -17.87 8.02
CA LEU A 354 10.47 -17.46 6.66
C LEU A 354 9.32 -16.59 6.10
N PRO A 355 9.60 -15.44 5.44
CA PRO A 355 8.56 -14.50 5.03
C PRO A 355 7.49 -15.08 4.09
N TRP A 356 7.80 -16.17 3.39
CA TRP A 356 6.91 -16.89 2.49
C TRP A 356 6.25 -18.14 3.08
N ASP A 357 6.61 -18.55 4.30
CA ASP A 357 6.04 -19.74 4.95
C ASP A 357 4.63 -19.47 5.50
N HIS A 358 3.84 -20.55 5.56
CA HIS A 358 2.41 -20.50 5.90
C HIS A 358 2.05 -21.27 7.18
N ASN A 359 3.02 -21.94 7.79
CA ASN A 359 2.87 -22.73 9.01
C ASN A 359 4.15 -22.62 9.86
N VAL A 360 4.14 -23.24 11.02
CA VAL A 360 5.33 -23.49 11.84
C VAL A 360 5.38 -24.98 12.14
N ASP A 361 6.57 -25.58 12.07
CA ASP A 361 6.78 -27.02 12.17
C ASP A 361 7.63 -27.34 13.40
N ILE A 362 7.14 -28.28 14.22
CA ILE A 362 7.77 -28.70 15.46
C ILE A 362 7.78 -30.23 15.51
N GLY A 363 8.96 -30.82 15.72
CA GLY A 363 9.10 -32.23 16.05
C GLY A 363 8.99 -32.44 17.56
N PHE A 364 8.41 -33.56 18.00
CA PHE A 364 8.38 -33.90 19.42
C PHE A 364 8.41 -35.41 19.65
N VAL A 365 8.82 -35.82 20.85
CA VAL A 365 8.89 -37.24 21.23
C VAL A 365 7.47 -37.79 21.43
N ARG A 366 7.10 -38.79 20.64
CA ARG A 366 5.75 -39.38 20.61
C ARG A 366 5.33 -39.97 21.95
N GLU A 367 6.26 -40.51 22.72
CA GLU A 367 6.01 -41.08 24.04
C GLU A 367 5.54 -40.00 25.04
N ASP A 368 5.82 -38.72 24.77
CA ASP A 368 5.42 -37.59 25.61
C ASP A 368 3.98 -37.08 25.33
N ILE A 369 3.23 -37.67 24.37
CA ILE A 369 1.85 -37.25 24.04
C ILE A 369 0.95 -37.15 25.28
N ASN A 370 1.06 -38.11 26.19
CA ASN A 370 0.21 -38.18 27.39
C ASN A 370 0.54 -37.12 28.45
N ARG A 371 1.71 -36.46 28.34
CA ARG A 371 2.13 -35.41 29.28
C ARG A 371 1.38 -34.11 29.04
N CYS A 372 1.08 -33.80 27.77
CA CYS A 372 0.28 -32.62 27.43
C CYS A 372 -1.20 -33.00 27.33
N ARG A 373 -2.03 -32.44 28.23
CA ARG A 373 -3.48 -32.69 28.23
C ARG A 373 -4.15 -32.36 26.90
N TRP A 374 -3.64 -31.38 26.14
CA TRP A 374 -4.23 -30.94 24.89
C TRP A 374 -3.93 -31.94 23.77
N LEU A 375 -2.69 -32.43 23.68
CA LEU A 375 -2.31 -33.51 22.77
C LEU A 375 -3.14 -34.77 23.04
N LYS A 376 -3.20 -35.21 24.30
CA LYS A 376 -4.00 -36.37 24.73
C LYS A 376 -5.47 -36.25 24.32
N LYS A 377 -6.09 -35.10 24.57
CA LYS A 377 -7.51 -34.87 24.19
C LYS A 377 -7.71 -34.79 22.68
N ALA A 378 -6.77 -34.18 21.96
CA ALA A 378 -6.83 -34.02 20.50
C ALA A 378 -6.72 -35.35 19.75
N GLN A 379 -6.23 -36.43 20.37
CA GLN A 379 -6.16 -37.76 19.77
C GLN A 379 -7.52 -38.31 19.35
N THR A 380 -8.58 -37.99 20.10
CA THR A 380 -9.92 -38.54 19.87
C THR A 380 -10.86 -37.57 19.18
N LYS A 381 -10.72 -36.27 19.44
CA LYS A 381 -11.55 -35.23 18.81
C LYS A 381 -10.87 -33.85 18.84
N PRO A 382 -11.21 -32.95 17.90
CA PRO A 382 -10.77 -31.57 17.97
C PRO A 382 -11.20 -30.89 19.29
N ILE A 383 -10.28 -30.17 19.93
CA ILE A 383 -10.50 -29.52 21.23
C ILE A 383 -9.99 -28.08 21.21
N VAL A 384 -10.76 -27.17 21.80
CA VAL A 384 -10.34 -25.77 21.98
C VAL A 384 -9.85 -25.56 23.40
N ASP A 385 -8.68 -24.94 23.53
CA ASP A 385 -8.13 -24.61 24.83
C ASP A 385 -8.71 -23.34 25.43
N LYS A 386 -8.31 -23.04 26.68
CA LYS A 386 -8.79 -21.86 27.42
C LYS A 386 -8.47 -20.53 26.73
N LYS A 387 -7.46 -20.47 25.86
CA LYS A 387 -7.07 -19.26 25.13
C LYS A 387 -7.70 -19.22 23.73
N GLY A 388 -8.51 -20.21 23.35
CA GLY A 388 -9.23 -20.24 22.07
C GLY A 388 -8.45 -20.84 20.91
N PHE A 389 -7.31 -21.51 21.14
CA PHE A 389 -6.60 -22.25 20.09
C PHE A 389 -7.23 -23.62 19.89
N LEU A 390 -7.33 -24.07 18.65
CA LEU A 390 -7.93 -25.36 18.30
C LEU A 390 -6.82 -26.40 18.06
N TRP A 391 -6.83 -27.45 18.86
CA TRP A 391 -5.94 -28.61 18.77
C TRP A 391 -6.68 -29.75 18.10
N GLU A 392 -6.06 -30.34 17.08
CA GLU A 392 -6.67 -31.40 16.27
C GLU A 392 -5.60 -32.41 15.86
N LYS A 393 -5.93 -33.71 15.90
CA LYS A 393 -5.09 -34.72 15.25
C LYS A 393 -5.55 -34.85 13.80
N GLY A 394 -4.62 -34.71 12.85
CA GLY A 394 -4.90 -34.91 11.43
C GLY A 394 -5.33 -36.35 11.16
N THR A 395 -6.33 -36.51 10.29
CA THR A 395 -6.79 -37.82 9.79
C THR A 395 -5.69 -38.52 8.99
N GLU A 396 -4.95 -37.74 8.22
CA GLU A 396 -3.79 -38.16 7.45
C GLU A 396 -2.51 -37.71 8.16
N GLY A 397 -1.47 -38.55 8.15
CA GLY A 397 -0.14 -38.13 8.61
C GLY A 397 0.17 -38.39 10.09
N ASN A 398 -0.81 -38.80 10.91
CA ASN A 398 -0.66 -38.94 12.38
C ASN A 398 -0.09 -37.68 13.09
N LEU A 399 -0.12 -36.51 12.46
CA LEU A 399 0.38 -35.24 13.01
C LEU A 399 -0.70 -34.51 13.80
N PHE A 400 -0.31 -33.63 14.71
CA PHE A 400 -1.24 -32.71 15.37
C PHE A 400 -1.15 -31.30 14.78
N ARG A 401 -2.27 -30.59 14.74
CA ARG A 401 -2.36 -29.20 14.28
C ARG A 401 -2.87 -28.28 15.39
N VAL A 402 -2.02 -27.30 15.64
CA VAL A 402 -2.10 -26.02 16.33
C VAL A 402 -2.86 -24.89 15.65
N PHE A 403 -4.19 -24.84 15.54
CA PHE A 403 -4.83 -23.70 14.84
C PHE A 403 -5.00 -22.45 15.73
N TYR A 404 -4.83 -21.26 15.14
CA TYR A 404 -4.97 -19.96 15.82
C TYR A 404 -6.37 -19.78 16.44
N SER A 405 -7.42 -20.24 15.74
CA SER A 405 -8.77 -20.39 16.29
C SER A 405 -9.59 -21.40 15.47
N LYS A 406 -10.85 -21.64 15.86
CA LYS A 406 -11.81 -22.42 15.06
C LYS A 406 -12.02 -21.82 13.66
N ILE A 407 -12.00 -20.49 13.56
CA ILE A 407 -12.26 -19.75 12.33
C ILE A 407 -10.96 -19.52 11.55
N ASN A 408 -9.90 -19.10 12.24
CA ASN A 408 -8.62 -18.81 11.62
C ASN A 408 -7.71 -20.06 11.63
N ARG A 409 -7.61 -20.71 10.47
CA ARG A 409 -6.85 -21.95 10.28
C ARG A 409 -5.36 -21.76 9.96
N ILE A 410 -4.76 -20.63 10.35
CA ILE A 410 -3.29 -20.53 10.49
C ILE A 410 -2.86 -21.53 11.56
N ASN A 411 -1.77 -22.28 11.32
CA ASN A 411 -1.42 -23.39 12.18
C ASN A 411 0.06 -23.60 12.45
N VAL A 412 0.30 -24.30 13.56
CA VAL A 412 1.56 -24.97 13.90
C VAL A 412 1.34 -26.47 13.71
N ASN A 413 2.20 -27.16 12.97
CA ASN A 413 2.22 -28.61 12.88
C ASN A 413 3.12 -29.19 13.97
N LEU A 414 2.66 -30.26 14.60
CA LEU A 414 3.40 -31.04 15.59
C LEU A 414 3.57 -32.46 15.07
N PHE A 415 4.82 -32.86 14.83
CA PHE A 415 5.18 -34.16 14.29
C PHE A 415 5.65 -35.08 15.41
N PRO A 416 4.90 -36.15 15.73
CA PRO A 416 5.37 -37.15 16.69
C PRO A 416 6.46 -38.03 16.06
N PHE A 417 7.64 -38.06 16.67
CA PHE A 417 8.72 -38.96 16.31
C PHE A 417 9.00 -39.98 17.41
N TYR A 418 9.49 -41.15 17.04
CA TYR A 418 9.95 -42.19 17.96
C TYR A 418 11.34 -42.69 17.54
N SER A 419 12.13 -43.16 18.51
CA SER A 419 13.41 -43.78 18.21
C SER A 419 13.22 -45.20 17.68
N LYS A 420 13.88 -45.51 16.57
CA LYS A 420 13.98 -46.83 15.96
C LYS A 420 15.46 -47.10 15.66
N ASN A 421 16.12 -47.88 16.52
CA ASN A 421 17.53 -48.25 16.38
C ASN A 421 18.48 -47.05 16.22
N GLY A 422 18.28 -45.97 17.00
CA GLY A 422 19.13 -44.78 16.94
C GLY A 422 18.77 -43.79 15.82
N THR A 423 17.67 -44.02 15.10
CA THR A 423 17.10 -43.09 14.12
C THR A 423 15.75 -42.61 14.60
N MET A 424 15.51 -41.29 14.56
CA MET A 424 14.20 -40.72 14.81
C MET A 424 13.32 -40.90 13.57
N ALA A 425 12.27 -41.70 13.71
CA ALA A 425 11.31 -42.02 12.66
C ALA A 425 9.90 -41.49 13.00
N LYS A 426 9.02 -41.44 12.00
CA LYS A 426 7.61 -41.06 12.14
C LYS A 426 6.70 -42.04 11.41
N ASP A 427 5.46 -42.18 11.88
CA ASP A 427 4.52 -43.18 11.35
C ASP A 427 3.94 -42.84 9.96
N ALA A 428 4.12 -41.63 9.44
CA ALA A 428 3.48 -41.22 8.18
C ALA A 428 4.42 -40.65 7.11
N TRP A 429 4.43 -41.33 5.97
CA TRP A 429 5.29 -41.07 4.81
C TRP A 429 4.76 -40.06 3.78
N PHE A 430 3.55 -39.50 3.96
CA PHE A 430 2.87 -38.73 2.89
C PHE A 430 3.11 -37.22 2.87
N THR A 431 4.03 -36.70 3.69
CA THR A 431 4.52 -35.33 3.46
C THR A 431 5.50 -35.38 2.29
N SER A 432 5.30 -34.54 1.28
CA SER A 432 6.13 -34.28 0.08
C SER A 432 7.65 -34.09 0.32
N HIS A 433 8.10 -34.10 1.57
CA HIS A 433 9.49 -34.08 1.98
C HIS A 433 9.98 -35.52 2.11
N ARG A 434 10.65 -36.02 1.07
CA ARG A 434 11.52 -37.20 1.18
C ARG A 434 12.50 -36.95 2.34
N ASN A 435 12.75 -37.95 3.19
CA ASN A 435 13.76 -37.97 4.26
C ASN A 435 13.56 -37.00 5.44
N MET A 436 12.50 -37.22 6.23
CA MET A 436 12.40 -36.61 7.57
C MET A 436 13.08 -37.43 8.68
N GLU A 437 13.47 -38.67 8.42
CA GLU A 437 14.22 -39.47 9.41
C GLU A 437 15.61 -38.90 9.60
N PHE A 438 16.13 -38.93 10.83
CA PHE A 438 17.46 -38.42 11.14
C PHE A 438 18.08 -39.16 12.33
N PRO A 439 19.43 -39.18 12.45
CA PRO A 439 20.11 -39.77 13.60
C PRO A 439 19.67 -39.15 14.92
N GLU A 440 19.35 -39.99 15.90
CA GLU A 440 18.92 -39.56 17.24
C GLU A 440 20.00 -38.73 17.97
N SER A 441 21.27 -38.87 17.58
CA SER A 441 22.39 -38.08 18.10
C SER A 441 22.19 -36.57 17.97
N PHE A 442 21.39 -36.12 16.99
CA PHE A 442 21.03 -34.70 16.85
C PHE A 442 20.18 -34.16 18.01
N LEU A 443 19.58 -35.04 18.83
CA LEU A 443 18.76 -34.65 19.99
C LEU A 443 19.47 -34.91 21.34
N HIS A 444 20.69 -35.46 21.33
CA HIS A 444 21.42 -35.86 22.54
C HIS A 444 22.82 -35.23 22.60
N PRO A 445 22.99 -34.09 23.30
CA PRO A 445 21.94 -33.24 23.85
C PRO A 445 21.28 -32.37 22.76
N MET A 446 20.04 -31.94 22.99
CA MET A 446 19.43 -30.87 22.20
C MET A 446 20.18 -29.55 22.46
N SER A 447 20.16 -28.66 21.47
CA SER A 447 20.62 -27.28 21.59
C SER A 447 19.41 -26.34 21.78
N SER A 448 19.67 -25.05 21.72
CA SER A 448 18.63 -24.02 21.68
C SER A 448 18.94 -22.98 20.60
N ILE A 449 17.90 -22.36 20.06
CA ILE A 449 17.99 -21.29 19.07
C ILE A 449 16.91 -20.25 19.33
N ASP A 450 17.20 -18.99 18.99
CA ASP A 450 16.19 -17.93 19.02
C ASP A 450 15.21 -18.08 17.86
N PHE A 451 13.92 -18.11 18.19
CA PHE A 451 12.85 -18.14 17.20
C PHE A 451 11.63 -17.39 17.73
N VAL A 452 11.07 -16.51 16.88
CA VAL A 452 9.88 -15.70 17.18
C VAL A 452 9.97 -14.93 18.52
N GLY A 453 11.19 -14.47 18.84
CA GLY A 453 11.48 -13.63 20.01
C GLY A 453 11.67 -14.39 21.34
N ARG A 454 11.97 -15.70 21.30
CA ARG A 454 12.38 -16.47 22.49
C ARG A 454 13.33 -17.60 22.10
N SER A 455 14.17 -18.01 23.05
CA SER A 455 14.97 -19.24 22.94
C SER A 455 14.04 -20.47 23.03
N VAL A 456 14.21 -21.40 22.10
CA VAL A 456 13.47 -22.67 22.02
C VAL A 456 14.41 -23.83 21.72
N PRO A 457 14.05 -25.07 22.13
CA PRO A 457 14.81 -26.27 21.78
C PRO A 457 15.01 -26.47 20.28
N SER A 458 16.20 -26.92 19.90
CA SER A 458 16.56 -27.30 18.54
C SER A 458 17.41 -28.57 18.55
N PRO A 459 17.57 -29.22 17.39
CA PRO A 459 18.65 -30.18 17.21
C PRO A 459 20.01 -29.52 17.51
N ASN A 460 20.99 -30.30 17.99
CA ASN A 460 22.39 -29.87 17.96
C ASN A 460 22.90 -29.83 16.51
N ASN A 461 24.06 -29.22 16.27
CA ASN A 461 24.68 -29.14 14.94
C ASN A 461 23.67 -28.72 13.85
N ILE A 462 22.95 -27.62 14.09
CA ILE A 462 21.76 -27.18 13.32
C ILE A 462 22.06 -27.10 11.81
N ARG A 463 23.25 -26.64 11.42
CA ARG A 463 23.68 -26.59 10.02
C ARG A 463 23.67 -27.98 9.39
N ASP A 464 24.35 -28.94 10.00
CA ASP A 464 24.44 -30.30 9.48
C ASP A 464 23.06 -30.97 9.43
N PHE A 465 22.22 -30.72 10.43
CA PHE A 465 20.84 -31.20 10.45
C PHE A 465 20.00 -30.62 9.28
N LEU A 466 20.14 -29.32 9.00
CA LEU A 466 19.44 -28.67 7.90
C LEU A 466 20.00 -29.09 6.53
N GLU A 467 21.31 -29.23 6.39
CA GLU A 467 21.95 -29.68 5.15
C GLU A 467 21.66 -31.15 4.83
N LEU A 468 21.48 -31.99 5.85
CA LEU A 468 20.97 -33.36 5.70
C LEU A 468 19.57 -33.39 5.06
N LYS A 469 18.71 -32.43 5.42
CA LYS A 469 17.30 -32.39 4.97
C LYS A 469 17.09 -31.64 3.67
N TYR A 470 17.81 -30.54 3.46
CA TYR A 470 17.59 -29.60 2.37
C TYR A 470 18.76 -29.50 1.39
N GLY A 471 19.86 -30.21 1.65
CA GLY A 471 21.09 -30.12 0.86
C GLY A 471 22.03 -29.01 1.34
N LYS A 472 23.29 -29.10 0.90
CA LYS A 472 24.36 -28.17 1.30
C LYS A 472 24.05 -26.72 0.89
N GLY A 473 24.38 -25.78 1.77
CA GLY A 473 24.17 -24.35 1.51
C GLY A 473 22.71 -23.90 1.56
N CYS A 474 21.80 -24.74 2.07
CA CYS A 474 20.39 -24.40 2.19
C CYS A 474 20.16 -23.22 3.13
N ILE A 475 21.06 -22.86 4.04
CA ILE A 475 20.90 -21.71 4.92
C ILE A 475 21.15 -20.41 4.15
N GLU A 476 22.19 -20.37 3.32
CA GLU A 476 22.61 -19.19 2.58
C GLU A 476 21.79 -18.95 1.32
N ASN A 477 21.23 -20.01 0.72
CA ASN A 477 20.52 -19.94 -0.56
C ASN A 477 19.00 -20.12 -0.35
N PRO A 478 18.22 -19.03 -0.34
CA PRO A 478 16.77 -19.09 -0.17
C PRO A 478 16.06 -19.71 -1.38
N GLU A 479 15.17 -20.65 -1.09
CA GLU A 479 14.32 -21.31 -2.06
C GLU A 479 12.85 -21.26 -1.59
N TYR A 480 11.93 -21.25 -2.54
CA TYR A 480 10.52 -21.46 -2.26
C TYR A 480 10.21 -22.95 -2.09
N PRO A 481 9.04 -23.32 -1.50
CA PRO A 481 8.72 -24.71 -1.15
C PRO A 481 8.85 -25.72 -2.31
N ASP A 482 8.64 -25.29 -3.56
CA ASP A 482 8.89 -26.10 -4.75
C ASP A 482 9.53 -25.21 -5.84
N PRO A 483 10.88 -25.21 -5.94
CA PRO A 483 11.62 -24.40 -6.91
C PRO A 483 11.32 -24.75 -8.37
N ASN A 484 10.83 -25.97 -8.64
CA ASN A 484 10.49 -26.41 -9.99
C ASN A 484 9.19 -25.74 -10.47
N LYS A 485 8.27 -25.44 -9.55
CA LYS A 485 7.01 -24.73 -9.84
C LYS A 485 7.17 -23.21 -9.78
N ILE A 486 7.84 -22.69 -8.75
CA ILE A 486 8.05 -21.25 -8.57
C ILE A 486 9.49 -20.99 -8.13
N LYS A 487 10.26 -20.29 -8.98
CA LYS A 487 11.63 -19.88 -8.63
C LYS A 487 11.62 -18.76 -7.61
N PHE A 488 12.58 -18.81 -6.69
CA PHE A 488 12.88 -17.69 -5.81
C PHE A 488 13.39 -16.49 -6.65
N PRO A 489 12.89 -15.27 -6.40
CA PRO A 489 13.17 -14.09 -7.23
C PRO A 489 14.56 -13.49 -7.03
#